data_AF-A0A963BYX7-F1
#
_entry.id   AF-A0A963BYX7-F1
#
_cell.length_a   1.000
_cell.length_b   1.000
_cell.length_c   1.000
_cell.angle_alpha   90.00
_cell.angle_beta   90.00
_cell.angle_gamma   90.00
#
_symmetry.space_group_name_H-M   'P 1'
#
loop_
_entity.id
_entity.type
_entity.pdbx_description
1 polymer ?
#
loop_
_entity_poly.entity_id
_entity_poly.type
_entity_poly.pdbx_seq_one_letter_code
_entity_poly.pdbx_strand_id
1 'polypeptide(L)'
;MKALLGRVVFTLITALAGQAAADGGGGSEPARNERRSSDVEQAREAIERGDYPRAAGLLERYTRREPEDADAWNWLGFSRRKAGALEAAFVAYRRALAIDPSHRGAHEYVGEAFLAAGDFASAEKHLADLAALCPAGCEQRADLAAAIARYRAGRP
;
A
#
# COMPACT_ATOMS: atom_id res chain seq x y z
N MET A 1 46.69 -67.52 10.62
CA MET A 1 48.15 -67.71 10.45
C MET A 1 48.54 -67.42 9.00
N LYS A 2 49.34 -66.36 8.80
CA LYS A 2 50.32 -66.09 7.72
C LYS A 2 50.28 -64.61 7.32
N ALA A 3 51.41 -63.96 7.60
CA ALA A 3 51.75 -62.58 7.28
C ALA A 3 52.31 -62.45 5.86
N LEU A 4 52.14 -61.28 5.23
CA LEU A 4 52.99 -60.74 4.15
C LEU A 4 52.74 -59.23 4.10
N LEU A 5 53.61 -58.44 4.72
CA LEU A 5 54.69 -57.66 4.09
C LEU A 5 54.25 -56.70 2.97
N GLY A 6 54.38 -55.41 3.28
CA GLY A 6 55.14 -54.49 2.44
C GLY A 6 54.35 -53.64 1.45
N ARG A 7 54.13 -52.37 1.83
CA ARG A 7 54.66 -51.21 1.10
C ARG A 7 54.33 -49.91 1.83
N VAL A 8 55.37 -49.26 2.33
CA VAL A 8 55.38 -47.85 2.69
C VAL A 8 55.37 -47.07 1.39
N VAL A 9 54.30 -46.32 1.13
CA VAL A 9 54.31 -45.26 0.13
C VAL A 9 54.00 -43.96 0.88
N PHE A 10 55.04 -43.16 1.02
CA PHE A 10 55.01 -41.80 1.53
C PHE A 10 54.38 -40.93 0.44
N THR A 11 53.21 -40.36 0.67
CA THR A 11 52.66 -39.34 -0.24
C THR A 11 51.97 -38.25 0.57
N LEU A 12 52.28 -37.02 0.14
CA LEU A 12 52.09 -35.73 0.78
C LEU A 12 50.77 -35.53 1.54
N ILE A 13 50.91 -34.97 2.74
CA ILE A 13 49.86 -34.23 3.43
C ILE A 13 49.64 -32.93 2.65
N THR A 14 48.48 -32.80 1.99
CA THR A 14 47.89 -31.49 1.71
C THR A 14 46.65 -31.38 2.57
N ALA A 15 46.77 -30.60 3.64
CA ALA A 15 45.64 -30.12 4.41
C ALA A 15 44.86 -29.11 3.57
N LEU A 16 43.57 -29.36 3.39
CA LEU A 16 42.59 -28.29 3.39
C LEU A 16 41.33 -28.82 4.07
N ALA A 17 41.11 -28.32 5.28
CA ALA A 17 39.86 -28.48 6.01
C ALA A 17 38.75 -27.75 5.26
N GLY A 18 37.56 -28.34 5.21
CA GLY A 18 36.37 -27.70 4.67
C GLY A 18 35.21 -28.68 4.62
N GLN A 19 34.66 -29.01 5.79
CA GLN A 19 33.48 -29.85 5.93
C GLN A 19 32.22 -28.97 5.97
N ALA A 20 31.29 -29.30 5.07
CA ALA A 20 29.82 -29.19 5.15
C ALA A 20 29.15 -27.99 5.87
N ALA A 21 28.25 -27.31 5.14
CA ALA A 21 26.87 -27.08 5.60
C ALA A 21 25.97 -26.66 4.43
N ALA A 22 24.74 -27.18 4.46
CA ALA A 22 23.64 -26.91 3.55
C ALA A 22 22.99 -25.53 3.76
N ASP A 23 22.23 -25.13 2.74
CA ASP A 23 21.06 -24.22 2.71
C ASP A 23 20.94 -23.05 3.71
N GLY A 24 20.77 -21.85 3.15
CA GLY A 24 20.26 -20.68 3.86
C GLY A 24 20.16 -19.48 2.93
N GLY A 25 18.94 -19.00 2.69
CA GLY A 25 18.59 -18.04 1.64
C GLY A 25 19.25 -16.66 1.74
N GLY A 26 19.25 -15.96 0.60
CA GLY A 26 19.76 -14.60 0.47
C GLY A 26 19.48 -14.01 -0.91
N GLY A 27 18.23 -14.10 -1.37
CA GLY A 27 17.78 -13.40 -2.57
C GLY A 27 17.66 -11.90 -2.30
N SER A 28 18.78 -11.18 -2.45
CA SER A 28 18.96 -9.74 -2.54
C SER A 28 17.68 -8.85 -2.45
N GLU A 29 17.49 -8.27 -1.26
CA GLU A 29 16.49 -7.23 -0.92
C GLU A 29 16.48 -5.91 -1.75
N PRO A 30 17.55 -5.44 -2.43
CA PRO A 30 17.56 -4.11 -3.07
C PRO A 30 16.53 -3.94 -4.19
N ALA A 31 16.49 -4.87 -5.15
CA ALA A 31 15.61 -4.76 -6.30
C ALA A 31 14.11 -4.91 -5.94
N ARG A 32 13.81 -5.54 -4.80
CA ARG A 32 12.45 -5.67 -4.27
C ARG A 32 12.00 -4.37 -3.58
N ASN A 33 12.91 -3.72 -2.84
CA ASN A 33 12.65 -2.45 -2.18
C ASN A 33 12.53 -1.30 -3.19
N GLU A 34 13.43 -1.22 -4.18
CA GLU A 34 13.39 -0.23 -5.26
C GLU A 34 12.10 -0.31 -6.09
N ARG A 35 11.60 -1.53 -6.38
CA ARG A 35 10.31 -1.71 -7.07
C ARG A 35 9.10 -1.35 -6.20
N ARG A 36 9.20 -1.48 -4.87
CA ARG A 36 8.14 -1.10 -3.92
C ARG A 36 7.98 0.42 -3.90
N SER A 37 9.05 1.17 -3.64
CA SER A 37 9.01 2.65 -3.65
C SER A 37 8.66 3.20 -5.03
N SER A 38 9.17 2.57 -6.10
CA SER A 38 8.91 3.03 -7.48
C SER A 38 7.45 2.93 -7.91
N ASP A 39 6.70 1.90 -7.51
CA ASP A 39 5.27 1.80 -7.88
C ASP A 39 4.45 2.94 -7.24
N VAL A 40 4.72 3.29 -5.97
CA VAL A 40 4.02 4.39 -5.26
C VAL A 40 4.42 5.76 -5.81
N GLU A 41 5.70 6.00 -6.03
CA GLU A 41 6.19 7.25 -6.62
C GLU A 41 5.56 7.49 -8.00
N GLN A 42 5.62 6.48 -8.88
CA GLN A 42 4.98 6.57 -10.20
C GLN A 42 3.45 6.73 -10.10
N ALA A 43 2.81 6.15 -9.10
CA ALA A 43 1.38 6.31 -8.90
C ALA A 43 1.02 7.74 -8.49
N ARG A 44 1.81 8.35 -7.61
CA ARG A 44 1.63 9.74 -7.20
C ARG A 44 1.82 10.70 -8.37
N GLU A 45 2.85 10.49 -9.18
CA GLU A 45 3.01 11.27 -10.41
C GLU A 45 1.84 11.06 -11.39
N ALA A 46 1.32 9.84 -11.50
CA ALA A 46 0.16 9.56 -12.34
C ALA A 46 -1.10 10.27 -11.80
N ILE A 47 -1.28 10.32 -10.48
CA ILE A 47 -2.34 11.11 -9.82
C ILE A 47 -2.21 12.60 -10.16
N GLU A 48 -1.00 13.17 -10.06
CA GLU A 48 -0.73 14.57 -10.38
C GLU A 48 -1.05 14.90 -11.85
N ARG A 49 -0.76 13.96 -12.76
CA ARG A 49 -1.10 14.07 -14.20
C ARG A 49 -2.57 13.76 -14.51
N GLY A 50 -3.37 13.34 -13.53
CA GLY A 50 -4.76 12.92 -13.73
C GLY A 50 -4.93 11.56 -14.43
N ASP A 51 -3.85 10.79 -14.60
CA ASP A 51 -3.87 9.42 -15.12
C ASP A 51 -4.26 8.44 -14.02
N TYR A 52 -5.51 8.56 -13.58
CA TYR A 52 -6.07 7.77 -12.48
C TYR A 52 -6.13 6.26 -12.76
N PRO A 53 -6.44 5.78 -13.98
CA PRO A 53 -6.37 4.36 -14.29
C PRO A 53 -4.96 3.79 -14.11
N ARG A 54 -3.92 4.50 -14.56
CA ARG A 54 -2.52 4.07 -14.35
C ARG A 54 -2.16 4.07 -12.87
N ALA A 55 -2.51 5.13 -12.14
CA ALA A 55 -2.27 5.21 -10.70
C ALA A 55 -2.91 4.03 -9.95
N ALA A 56 -4.17 3.72 -10.25
CA ALA A 56 -4.88 2.60 -9.64
C ALA A 56 -4.19 1.26 -9.92
N GLY A 57 -3.72 1.03 -11.15
CA GLY A 57 -2.99 -0.19 -11.50
C GLY A 57 -1.63 -0.33 -10.79
N LEU A 58 -0.92 0.77 -10.59
CA LEU A 58 0.34 0.81 -9.82
C LEU A 58 0.08 0.52 -8.33
N LEU A 59 -0.88 1.24 -7.74
CA LEU A 59 -1.24 1.12 -6.32
C LEU A 59 -1.81 -0.25 -5.99
N GLU A 60 -2.60 -0.86 -6.88
CA GLU A 60 -3.12 -2.21 -6.65
C GLU A 60 -2.00 -3.27 -6.62
N ARG A 61 -0.96 -3.12 -7.44
CA ARG A 61 0.23 -4.01 -7.34
C ARG A 61 0.99 -3.76 -6.05
N TYR A 62 1.10 -2.51 -5.63
CA TYR A 62 1.81 -2.14 -4.40
C TYR A 62 1.09 -2.65 -3.16
N THR A 63 -0.21 -2.42 -3.02
CA THR A 63 -1.00 -2.83 -1.84
C THR A 63 -1.10 -4.34 -1.69
N ARG A 64 -0.95 -5.12 -2.76
CA ARG A 64 -0.79 -6.60 -2.64
C ARG A 64 0.53 -7.00 -1.97
N ARG A 65 1.57 -6.18 -2.08
CA ARG A 65 2.89 -6.44 -1.48
C ARG A 65 3.04 -5.79 -0.11
N GLU A 66 2.36 -4.66 0.09
CA GLU A 66 2.33 -3.86 1.32
C GLU A 66 0.87 -3.68 1.78
N PRO A 67 0.23 -4.73 2.29
CA PRO A 67 -1.21 -4.72 2.58
C PRO A 67 -1.62 -3.87 3.78
N GLU A 68 -0.65 -3.40 4.59
CA GLU A 68 -0.85 -2.61 5.80
C GLU A 68 -0.50 -1.11 5.61
N ASP A 69 -0.27 -0.67 4.37
CA ASP A 69 -0.02 0.75 4.06
C ASP A 69 -1.35 1.48 3.81
N ALA A 70 -1.86 2.16 4.85
CA ALA A 70 -3.15 2.84 4.80
C ALA A 70 -3.18 3.99 3.77
N ASP A 71 -2.09 4.75 3.63
CA ASP A 71 -1.96 5.83 2.66
C ASP A 71 -2.08 5.29 1.22
N ALA A 72 -1.42 4.17 0.92
CA ALA A 72 -1.51 3.55 -0.40
C ALA A 72 -2.91 3.03 -0.71
N TRP A 73 -3.62 2.46 0.27
CA TRP A 73 -5.03 2.10 0.11
C TRP A 73 -5.93 3.32 -0.10
N ASN A 74 -5.65 4.42 0.60
CA ASN A 74 -6.36 5.68 0.41
C ASN A 74 -6.14 6.25 -1.01
N TRP A 75 -4.89 6.29 -1.50
CA TRP A 75 -4.59 6.71 -2.87
C TRP A 75 -5.20 5.79 -3.92
N LEU A 76 -5.29 4.48 -3.65
CA LEU A 76 -5.96 3.53 -4.55
C LEU A 76 -7.46 3.84 -4.63
N GLY A 77 -8.09 4.13 -3.50
CA GLY A 77 -9.48 4.59 -3.43
C GLY A 77 -9.68 5.88 -4.22
N PHE A 78 -8.83 6.87 -3.98
CA PHE A 78 -8.84 8.15 -4.71
C PHE A 78 -8.75 7.95 -6.21
N SER A 79 -7.76 7.19 -6.67
CA SER A 79 -7.54 6.92 -8.09
C SER A 79 -8.74 6.20 -8.70
N ARG A 80 -9.31 5.20 -8.03
CA ARG A 80 -10.49 4.47 -8.52
C ARG A 80 -11.73 5.36 -8.61
N ARG A 81 -11.97 6.20 -7.60
CA ARG A 81 -13.10 7.16 -7.60
C ARG A 81 -12.98 8.13 -8.78
N LYS A 82 -11.80 8.72 -8.97
CA LYS A 82 -11.55 9.68 -10.06
C LYS A 82 -11.58 9.02 -11.45
N ALA A 83 -11.31 7.71 -11.53
CA ALA A 83 -11.50 6.90 -12.74
C ALA A 83 -12.95 6.41 -12.95
N GLY A 84 -13.91 6.78 -12.08
CA GLY A 84 -15.31 6.35 -12.17
C GLY A 84 -15.61 4.95 -11.62
N ALA A 85 -14.60 4.25 -11.08
CA ALA A 85 -14.75 2.92 -10.47
C ALA A 85 -15.16 3.03 -8.99
N LEU A 86 -16.36 3.58 -8.75
CA LEU A 86 -16.80 4.00 -7.41
C LEU A 86 -16.89 2.84 -6.39
N GLU A 87 -17.44 1.70 -6.78
CA GLU A 87 -17.52 0.52 -5.90
C GLU A 87 -16.14 0.02 -5.47
N ALA A 88 -15.20 -0.03 -6.42
CA ALA A 88 -13.83 -0.44 -6.14
C ALA A 88 -13.08 0.60 -5.28
N ALA A 89 -13.48 1.88 -5.33
CA ALA A 89 -12.97 2.93 -4.46
C ALA A 89 -13.40 2.70 -3.01
N PHE A 90 -14.68 2.41 -2.76
CA PHE A 90 -15.19 2.11 -1.42
C PHE A 90 -14.46 0.93 -0.76
N VAL A 91 -14.15 -0.12 -1.53
CA VAL A 91 -13.37 -1.26 -1.02
C VAL A 91 -11.99 -0.80 -0.53
N ALA A 92 -11.30 0.05 -1.30
CA ALA A 92 -9.98 0.53 -0.96
C ALA A 92 -10.00 1.49 0.26
N TYR A 93 -10.96 2.43 0.31
CA TYR A 93 -11.13 3.30 1.48
C TYR A 93 -11.47 2.53 2.74
N ARG A 94 -12.36 1.53 2.66
CA ARG A 94 -12.67 0.66 3.80
C ARG A 94 -11.44 -0.08 4.29
N ARG A 95 -10.54 -0.49 3.38
CA ARG A 95 -9.27 -1.12 3.78
C ARG A 95 -8.33 -0.11 4.45
N ALA A 96 -8.21 1.11 3.93
CA ALA A 96 -7.44 2.18 4.57
C ALA A 96 -7.92 2.44 6.02
N LEU A 97 -9.24 2.62 6.20
CA LEU A 97 -9.84 2.88 7.51
C LEU A 97 -9.84 1.66 8.46
N ALA A 98 -9.75 0.45 7.92
CA ALA A 98 -9.55 -0.75 8.74
C ALA A 98 -8.12 -0.85 9.30
N ILE A 99 -7.13 -0.29 8.59
CA ILE A 99 -5.72 -0.25 9.01
C ILE A 99 -5.51 0.93 9.96
N ASP A 100 -5.95 2.13 9.56
CA ASP A 100 -5.91 3.34 10.37
C ASP A 100 -7.30 3.98 10.44
N PRO A 101 -8.07 3.72 11.51
CA PRO A 101 -9.38 4.35 11.74
C PRO A 101 -9.32 5.86 11.94
N SER A 102 -8.14 6.46 12.10
CA SER A 102 -7.95 7.90 12.27
C SER A 102 -7.47 8.59 10.99
N HIS A 103 -7.37 7.85 9.89
CA HIS A 103 -6.81 8.35 8.63
C HIS A 103 -7.70 9.43 8.02
N ARG A 104 -7.35 10.70 8.26
CA ARG A 104 -8.15 11.87 7.87
C ARG A 104 -8.44 11.93 6.37
N GLY A 105 -7.42 11.70 5.51
CA GLY A 105 -7.60 11.71 4.06
C GLY A 105 -8.58 10.63 3.56
N ALA A 106 -8.59 9.45 4.19
CA ALA A 106 -9.53 8.39 3.85
C ALA A 106 -10.96 8.75 4.26
N HIS A 107 -11.17 9.38 5.43
CA HIS A 107 -12.49 9.91 5.81
C HIS A 107 -12.98 10.99 4.85
N GLU A 108 -12.12 11.92 4.44
CA GLU A 108 -12.48 12.95 3.47
C GLU A 108 -12.91 12.33 2.14
N TYR A 109 -12.04 11.51 1.54
CA TYR A 109 -12.28 11.02 0.19
C TYR A 109 -13.37 9.96 0.09
N VAL A 110 -13.59 9.15 1.14
CA VAL A 110 -14.75 8.26 1.17
C VAL A 110 -16.05 9.04 1.38
N GLY A 111 -16.01 10.14 2.13
CA GLY A 111 -17.13 11.08 2.24
C GLY A 111 -17.50 11.66 0.88
N GLU A 112 -16.53 12.11 0.10
CA GLU A 112 -16.76 12.55 -1.29
C GLU A 112 -17.27 11.42 -2.19
N ALA A 113 -16.80 10.19 -1.99
CA ALA A 113 -17.30 9.02 -2.72
C ALA A 113 -18.79 8.77 -2.43
N PHE A 114 -19.22 8.91 -1.18
CA PHE A 114 -20.62 8.79 -0.79
C PHE A 114 -21.49 9.89 -1.41
N LEU A 115 -21.00 11.12 -1.50
CA LEU A 115 -21.70 12.18 -2.25
C LEU A 115 -21.87 11.82 -3.74
N ALA A 116 -20.83 11.29 -4.37
CA ALA A 116 -20.90 10.83 -5.76
C ALA A 116 -21.89 9.66 -5.95
N ALA A 117 -22.08 8.82 -4.92
CA ALA A 117 -23.08 7.76 -4.90
C ALA A 117 -24.50 8.25 -4.55
N GLY A 118 -24.67 9.52 -4.18
CA GLY A 118 -25.93 10.08 -3.69
C GLY A 118 -26.26 9.73 -2.23
N ASP A 119 -25.37 9.03 -1.52
CA ASP A 119 -25.53 8.71 -0.10
C ASP A 119 -25.01 9.84 0.78
N PHE A 120 -25.83 10.89 0.85
CA PHE A 120 -25.51 12.07 1.63
C PHE A 120 -25.34 11.78 3.13
N ALA A 121 -26.11 10.84 3.69
CA ALA A 121 -26.08 10.52 5.11
C ALA A 121 -24.75 9.89 5.52
N SER A 122 -24.17 9.03 4.68
CA SER A 122 -22.86 8.45 4.95
C SER A 122 -21.73 9.48 4.85
N ALA A 123 -21.83 10.46 3.94
CA ALA A 123 -20.87 11.57 3.88
C ALA A 123 -20.87 12.41 5.17
N GLU A 124 -22.05 12.69 5.75
CA GLU A 124 -22.15 13.43 7.03
C GLU A 124 -21.54 12.67 8.20
N LYS A 125 -21.61 11.33 8.22
CA LYS A 125 -20.93 10.52 9.24
C LYS A 125 -19.42 10.71 9.19
N HIS A 126 -18.82 10.64 8.00
CA HIS A 126 -17.38 10.88 7.85
C HIS A 126 -16.97 12.32 8.19
N LEU A 127 -17.84 13.31 7.94
CA LEU A 127 -17.61 14.68 8.40
C LEU A 127 -17.64 14.78 9.94
N ALA A 128 -18.55 14.06 10.60
CA ALA A 128 -18.60 13.99 12.06
C ALA A 128 -17.36 13.31 12.65
N ASP A 129 -16.89 12.22 12.03
CA ASP A 129 -15.64 11.56 12.41
C ASP A 129 -14.45 12.52 12.28
N LEU A 130 -14.35 13.26 11.17
CA LEU A 130 -13.31 14.29 10.99
C LEU A 130 -13.42 15.43 12.01
N ALA A 131 -14.63 15.80 12.44
CA ALA A 131 -14.82 16.78 13.50
C ALA A 131 -14.29 16.27 14.85
N ALA A 132 -14.46 14.97 15.15
CA ALA A 132 -13.89 14.34 16.33
C ALA A 132 -12.36 14.20 16.26
N LEU A 133 -11.81 13.84 15.09
CA LEU A 133 -10.36 13.71 14.86
C LEU A 133 -9.62 15.05 14.79
N CYS A 134 -10.33 16.12 14.43
CA CYS A 134 -9.80 17.48 14.28
C CYS A 134 -10.74 18.50 14.96
N PRO A 135 -10.79 18.59 16.31
CA PRO A 135 -11.70 19.51 16.99
C PRO A 135 -11.42 20.99 16.67
N ALA A 136 -10.14 21.36 16.59
CA ALA A 136 -9.70 22.69 16.15
C ALA A 136 -9.80 22.92 14.63
N GLY A 137 -10.12 21.87 13.86
CA GLY A 137 -10.13 21.88 12.40
C GLY A 137 -8.87 21.32 11.76
N CYS A 138 -9.04 20.90 10.52
CA CYS A 138 -8.00 20.45 9.61
C CYS A 138 -8.52 20.60 8.17
N GLU A 139 -7.62 20.58 7.20
CA GLU A 139 -7.92 20.69 5.77
C GLU A 139 -9.02 19.70 5.35
N GLN A 140 -8.84 18.42 5.70
CA GLN A 140 -9.76 17.33 5.36
C GLN A 140 -11.20 17.59 5.83
N ARG A 141 -11.35 18.14 7.04
CA ARG A 141 -12.68 18.51 7.59
C ARG A 141 -13.30 19.66 6.80
N ALA A 142 -12.50 20.66 6.44
CA ALA A 142 -12.96 21.81 5.68
C ALA A 142 -13.38 21.42 4.26
N ASP A 143 -12.61 20.56 3.61
CA ASP A 143 -12.85 20.12 2.24
C ASP A 143 -14.11 19.28 2.13
N LEU A 144 -14.28 18.27 3.00
CA LEU A 144 -15.51 17.48 3.00
C LEU A 144 -16.75 18.32 3.35
N ALA A 145 -16.64 19.25 4.30
CA ALA A 145 -17.73 20.17 4.63
C ALA A 145 -18.13 21.03 3.42
N ALA A 146 -17.13 21.52 2.67
CA ALA A 146 -17.37 22.29 1.46
C ALA A 146 -17.98 21.43 0.33
N ALA A 147 -17.55 20.18 0.16
CA ALA A 147 -18.14 19.24 -0.80
C ALA A 147 -19.62 18.95 -0.49
N ILE A 148 -19.94 18.70 0.78
CA ILE A 148 -21.32 18.51 1.27
C ILE A 148 -22.18 19.75 0.99
N ALA A 149 -21.67 20.95 1.25
CA ALA A 149 -22.38 22.20 0.99
C ALA A 149 -22.66 22.42 -0.52
N ARG A 150 -21.67 22.13 -1.38
CA ARG A 150 -21.81 22.19 -2.84
C ARG A 150 -22.86 21.21 -3.36
N TYR A 151 -22.83 19.96 -2.89
CA TYR A 151 -23.83 18.94 -3.22
C TYR A 151 -25.25 19.41 -2.85
N ARG A 152 -25.44 19.94 -1.64
CA ARG A 152 -26.74 20.49 -1.18
C ARG A 152 -27.24 21.65 -2.03
N ALA A 153 -26.35 22.46 -2.58
CA ALA A 153 -26.70 23.56 -3.47
C ALA A 153 -27.01 23.11 -4.90
N GLY A 154 -27.01 21.79 -5.19
CA GLY A 154 -27.17 21.26 -6.54
C GLY A 154 -25.98 21.55 -7.46
N ARG A 155 -24.80 21.77 -6.88
CA ARG A 155 -23.55 22.08 -7.61
C ARG A 155 -22.53 20.96 -7.36
N PRO A 156 -22.72 19.76 -7.95
CA PRO A 156 -21.80 18.65 -7.77
C PRO A 156 -20.40 18.98 -8.30
#